data_AF-A0A379A8K5-F1
#
_entry.id   AF-A0A379A8K5-F1
#
_cell.length_a   1.000
_cell.length_b   1.000
_cell.length_c   1.000
_cell.angle_alpha   90.00
_cell.angle_beta   90.00
_cell.angle_gamma   90.00
#
_symmetry.space_group_name_H-M   'P 1'
#
loop_
_entity.id
_entity.type
_entity.pdbx_description
1 polymer ?
#
loop_
_entity_poly.entity_id
_entity_poly.type
_entity_poly.pdbx_seq_one_letter_code
_entity_poly.pdbx_strand_id
1 'polypeptide(L)' 'MQSESRYEKVIINQIVDRRSSSKRPTGMLSNLDHAGMNTLLGERVMDRMRLGNSLWVRFDWESYRSRVRGDEY' A
#
# COMPACT_ATOMS: atom_id res chain seq x y z
N MET A 1 -24.33 -7.93 0.83
CA MET A 1 -23.53 -6.73 1.14
C MET A 1 -22.06 -7.06 0.89
N GLN A 2 -21.56 -6.76 -0.30
CA GLN A 2 -20.16 -6.95 -0.71
C GLN A 2 -19.78 -5.79 -1.65
N SER A 3 -20.20 -4.58 -1.27
CA SER A 3 -20.09 -3.37 -2.09
C SER A 3 -18.91 -2.49 -1.68
N GLU A 4 -18.49 -2.56 -0.41
CA GLU A 4 -17.44 -1.70 0.15
C GLU A 4 -16.07 -1.97 -0.48
N SER A 5 -15.64 -3.24 -0.55
CA SER A 5 -14.32 -3.58 -1.10
C SER A 5 -14.13 -3.16 -2.57
N ARG A 6 -15.19 -3.20 -3.38
CA ARG A 6 -15.09 -2.81 -4.80
C ARG A 6 -14.96 -1.30 -4.95
N TYR A 7 -15.68 -0.53 -4.11
CA TYR A 7 -15.61 0.92 -4.11
C TYR A 7 -14.26 1.43 -3.58
N GLU A 8 -13.75 0.84 -2.50
CA GLU A 8 -12.42 1.14 -1.96
C GLU A 8 -11.31 0.93 -3.01
N LYS A 9 -11.35 -0.19 -3.73
CA LYS A 9 -10.40 -0.46 -4.82
C LYS A 9 -10.48 0.60 -5.93
N VAL A 10 -11.69 1.01 -6.32
CA VAL A 10 -11.88 2.06 -7.33
C VAL A 10 -11.29 3.38 -6.86
N ILE A 11 -11.51 3.76 -5.60
CA ILE A 11 -10.94 4.99 -5.02
C ILE A 11 -9.41 4.94 -5.03
N ILE A 12 -8.81 3.85 -4.54
CA ILE A 12 -7.35 3.72 -4.50
C ILE A 12 -6.76 3.84 -5.91
N ASN A 13 -7.38 3.19 -6.90
CA ASN A 13 -6.96 3.26 -8.29
C ASN A 13 -7.01 4.70 -8.82
N GLN A 14 -8.09 5.43 -8.53
CA GLN A 14 -8.25 6.83 -8.94
C GLN A 14 -7.22 7.75 -8.29
N ILE A 15 -6.91 7.54 -7.00
CA ILE A 15 -5.90 8.33 -6.28
C ILE A 15 -4.51 8.09 -6.88
N VAL A 16 -4.12 6.82 -7.06
CA VAL A 16 -2.80 6.47 -7.60
C VAL A 16 -2.64 7.00 -9.03
N ASP A 17 -3.64 6.82 -9.89
CA ASP A 17 -3.58 7.30 -11.26
C ASP A 17 -3.46 8.84 -11.32
N ARG A 18 -4.30 9.57 -10.57
CA ARG A 18 -4.24 11.05 -10.54
C ARG A 18 -2.89 11.58 -10.02
N ARG A 19 -2.30 10.92 -9.02
CA ARG A 19 -1.00 11.30 -8.44
C ARG A 19 0.15 10.98 -9.41
N SER A 20 0.13 9.81 -10.02
CA SER A 20 1.12 9.37 -11.01
C SER A 20 1.11 10.27 -12.24
N SER A 21 -0.07 10.59 -12.79
CA SER A 21 -0.22 11.56 -13.89
C SER A 21 0.29 12.96 -13.53
N SER A 22 0.14 13.37 -12.27
CA SER A 22 0.66 14.64 -11.77
C SER A 22 2.16 14.61 -11.41
N LYS A 23 2.86 13.49 -11.67
CA LYS A 23 4.27 13.24 -11.28
C LYS A 23 4.53 13.48 -9.79
N ARG A 24 3.53 13.25 -8.94
CA ARG A 24 3.66 13.44 -7.49
C ARG A 24 4.06 12.13 -6.83
N PRO A 25 5.07 12.13 -5.93
CA PRO A 25 5.50 10.92 -5.24
C PRO A 25 4.35 10.35 -4.40
N THR A 26 4.19 9.04 -4.41
CA THR A 26 3.14 8.34 -3.65
C THR A 26 3.77 7.14 -2.96
N GLY A 27 3.50 6.97 -1.67
CA GLY A 27 3.96 5.83 -0.88
C GLY A 27 2.78 5.05 -0.33
N MET A 28 2.94 3.74 -0.17
CA MET A 28 1.92 2.87 0.41
C MET A 28 2.57 1.99 1.48
N LEU A 29 1.90 1.89 2.63
CA LEU A 29 2.26 1.00 3.72
C LEU A 29 1.24 -0.12 3.73
N SER A 30 1.71 -1.36 3.64
CA SER A 30 0.86 -2.54 3.62
C SER A 30 1.53 -3.66 4.40
N ASN A 31 0.70 -4.47 5.06
CA ASN A 31 1.15 -5.72 5.68
C ASN A 31 1.11 -6.90 4.70
N LEU A 32 0.76 -6.65 3.43
CA LEU A 32 0.74 -7.65 2.37
C LEU A 32 2.07 -7.65 1.63
N ASP A 33 2.45 -8.83 1.17
CA ASP A 33 3.60 -9.01 0.29
C ASP A 33 3.29 -8.50 -1.14
N HIS A 34 4.29 -8.58 -2.01
CA HIS A 34 4.14 -8.13 -3.39
C HIS A 34 3.02 -8.88 -4.14
N ALA A 35 2.88 -10.18 -3.92
CA ALA A 35 1.86 -10.99 -4.57
C ALA A 35 0.45 -10.62 -4.07
N GLY A 36 0.26 -10.51 -2.75
CA GLY A 36 -1.00 -10.10 -2.14
C GLY A 36 -1.42 -8.69 -2.53
N MET A 37 -0.47 -7.76 -2.62
CA MET A 37 -0.71 -6.41 -3.15
C MET A 37 -1.18 -6.45 -4.61
N ASN A 38 -0.55 -7.25 -5.46
CA ASN A 38 -0.92 -7.36 -6.87
C ASN A 38 -2.32 -7.98 -7.04
N THR A 39 -2.69 -8.97 -6.23
CA THR A 39 -4.04 -9.55 -6.24
C THR A 39 -5.10 -8.58 -5.72
N LEU A 40 -4.76 -7.74 -4.72
CA LEU A 40 -5.70 -6.80 -4.12
C LEU A 40 -5.97 -5.59 -5.02
N LEU A 41 -4.90 -4.91 -5.46
CA LEU A 41 -4.93 -3.63 -6.18
C LEU A 41 -4.94 -3.80 -7.70
N GLY A 42 -4.38 -4.90 -8.20
CA GLY A 42 -4.24 -5.18 -9.62
C GLY A 42 -2.93 -4.64 -10.21
N GLU A 43 -2.53 -5.26 -11.32
CA GLU A 43 -1.26 -5.01 -12.01
C GLU A 43 -1.09 -3.55 -12.46
N ARG A 44 -2.17 -2.90 -12.90
CA ARG A 44 -2.12 -1.51 -13.38
C ARG A 44 -1.65 -0.54 -12.30
N VAL A 45 -2.13 -0.71 -11.06
CA VAL A 45 -1.74 0.16 -9.93
C VAL A 45 -0.29 -0.07 -9.56
N MET A 46 0.13 -1.34 -9.54
CA MET A 46 1.50 -1.73 -9.25
C MET A 46 2.47 -1.16 -10.28
N ASP A 47 2.11 -1.17 -11.56
CA ASP A 47 2.89 -0.56 -12.64
C ASP A 47 3.04 0.95 -12.45
N ARG A 48 1.95 1.65 -12.10
CA ARG A 48 1.99 3.10 -11.78
C ARG A 48 2.89 3.44 -10.58
N MET A 49 2.96 2.57 -9.59
CA MET A 49 3.81 2.76 -8.40
C MET A 49 5.29 2.46 -8.68
N ARG A 50 5.58 1.62 -9.67
CA ARG A 50 6.93 1.29 -10.15
C ARG A 50 7.48 2.30 -11.16
N LEU A 51 6.62 3.11 -11.76
CA LEU A 51 6.99 4.15 -12.72
C LEU A 51 7.89 5.20 -12.05
N GLY A 52 9.18 5.20 -12.41
CA GLY A 52 10.19 6.13 -11.93
C GLY A 52 11.15 5.50 -10.91
N ASN A 53 11.59 6.27 -9.92
CA ASN A 53 12.49 5.80 -8.86
C ASN A 53 11.66 5.21 -7.69
N SER A 54 11.06 4.04 -7.92
CA SER A 54 10.27 3.36 -6.89
C SER A 54 11.16 2.67 -5.87
N LEU A 55 10.92 2.90 -4.59
CA LEU A 55 11.59 2.20 -3.50
C LEU A 55 10.64 1.17 -2.89
N TRP A 56 11.04 -0.09 -2.89
CA TRP A 56 10.33 -1.16 -2.18
C TRP A 56 11.12 -1.56 -0.95
N VAL A 57 10.56 -1.32 0.23
CA VAL A 57 11.16 -1.71 1.51
C VAL A 57 10.28 -2.78 2.14
N ARG A 58 10.87 -3.93 2.46
CA ARG A 58 10.21 -5.00 3.19
C ARG A 58 10.62 -4.92 4.66
N PHE A 59 9.64 -4.85 5.55
CA PHE A 59 9.85 -4.98 6.99
C PHE A 59 9.72 -6.45 7.37
N ASP A 60 10.84 -7.10 7.69
CA ASP A 60 10.91 -8.50 8.14
C ASP A 60 11.12 -8.64 9.66
N TRP A 61 10.95 -7.54 10.38
CA TRP A 61 11.10 -7.50 11.83
C TRP A 61 9.84 -7.99 12.56
N GLU A 62 10.05 -8.59 13.72
CA GLU A 62 8.96 -8.93 14.64
C GLU A 62 8.29 -7.66 15.20
N SER A 63 7.05 -7.81 15.66
CA SER A 63 6.28 -6.71 16.25
C SER A 63 7.04 -6.04 17.39
N TYR A 64 7.33 -4.75 17.24
CA TYR A 64 8.01 -3.96 18.26
C TYR A 64 7.17 -3.78 19.54
N ARG A 65 5.87 -4.06 19.49
CA ARG A 65 4.94 -3.89 20.63
C ARG A 65 5.34 -4.71 21.86
N SER A 66 5.95 -5.88 21.68
CA SER A 66 6.41 -6.73 22.80
C SER A 66 7.61 -6.15 23.56
N ARG A 67 8.34 -5.21 22.95
CA ARG A 67 9.49 -4.52 23.55
C ARG A 67 9.10 -3.27 24.32
N VAL A 68 7.87 -2.77 24.13
CA VAL A 68 7.30 -1.67 24.90
C VAL A 68 6.76 -2.25 26.21
N ARG A 69 7.66 -2.51 27.17
CA ARG A 69 7.26 -2.84 28.55
C ARG A 69 6.77 -1.55 29.24
N GLY A 70 5.44 -1.41 29.26
CA GLY A 70 4.65 -0.79 30.32
C GLY A 70 5.11 0.55 30.89
N ASP A 71 4.81 1.64 30.19
CA ASP A 71 4.78 3.00 30.77
C ASP A 71 3.43 3.70 30.53
N GLU A 72 2.37 2.92 30.30
CA GLU A 72 1.01 3.43 30.20
C GLU A 72 0.04 2.44 30.87
N TYR A 73 -0.05 2.52 32.20
CA TYR A 73 -1.29 2.40 32.98
C TYR A 73 -1.08 2.98 34.38
#